data_AF-A0AAD1RE82-F1
#
_entry.id   AF-A0AAD1RE82-F1
#
_cell.length_a   1.000
_cell.length_b   1.000
_cell.length_c   1.000
_cell.angle_alpha   90.00
_cell.angle_beta   90.00
_cell.angle_gamma   90.00
#
_symmetry.space_group_name_H-M   'P 1'
#
loop_
_entity.id
_entity.type
_entity.pdbx_description
1 polymer ?
#
loop_
_entity_poly.entity_id
_entity_poly.type
_entity_poly.pdbx_seq_one_letter_code
_entity_poly.pdbx_strand_id
1 'polypeptide(L)'
;MATELLSNKEMGSSTYTYSSHPRVVQNRKKYRTLELPVNNETYSYGNIMYDRRVVRGNTYAQHILPVSAQPDPVELQRQQESHRRALAKKRAKELLRARSPEPVEGRKHIDVQTELYLEELSDRIEEKDMECQTDAFLDRPPTPLFIPAKTGADVATQILEGELFDFDLEVKPMLEVLIGKTIEQALLEVMEEEELATLREQQCAFEELRNAELAEVQRLEEQERRHREEKERRMKQQREMLLKEKETAEKVAARAFAQQYLADLVPSVFSSLKENGYFYDSVERDVETVFMPWLMEEVEKNLQKNNLGRTMLDLLIREVVEKHIDDFSKMESQDKAPLDIAPQASVLIQEVEEKLIDDFSKTESQDKAPLDIAPQASGTSD
;
A
#
# COMPACT_ATOMS: atom_id res chain seq x y z
N MET A 1 49.24 6.72 8.21
CA MET A 1 49.04 7.77 9.22
C MET A 1 48.00 8.73 8.67
N ALA A 2 46.77 8.66 9.18
CA ALA A 2 46.11 9.72 9.96
C ALA A 2 45.28 10.66 9.02
N THR A 3 43.96 10.49 8.87
CA THR A 3 42.79 10.89 9.70
C THR A 3 42.12 12.20 9.23
N GLU A 4 40.80 12.13 9.02
CA GLU A 4 39.72 13.10 9.38
C GLU A 4 39.73 14.51 8.74
N LEU A 5 38.72 14.93 7.96
CA LEU A 5 37.29 15.29 8.19
C LEU A 5 37.04 16.81 8.34
N LEU A 6 36.09 17.26 7.49
CA LEU A 6 35.11 18.36 7.65
C LEU A 6 35.52 19.84 7.53
N SER A 7 34.86 20.52 6.59
CA SER A 7 34.07 21.73 6.90
C SER A 7 33.07 22.03 5.78
N ASN A 8 31.79 21.83 6.07
CA ASN A 8 30.70 22.57 5.40
C ASN A 8 30.94 24.08 5.57
N LYS A 9 30.60 24.87 4.55
CA LYS A 9 30.33 26.30 4.75
C LYS A 9 29.10 26.70 3.94
N GLU A 10 28.06 27.05 4.69
CA GLU A 10 26.78 27.58 4.24
C GLU A 10 26.91 28.97 3.60
N MET A 11 25.84 29.34 2.90
CA MET A 11 25.56 30.60 2.23
C MET A 11 26.07 31.86 2.96
N GLY A 12 26.85 32.67 2.24
CA GLY A 12 27.04 34.09 2.55
C GLY A 12 26.45 34.94 1.43
N SER A 13 25.47 35.76 1.76
CA SER A 13 24.93 36.85 0.94
C SER A 13 26.06 37.68 0.32
N SER A 14 26.30 37.53 -1.00
CA SER A 14 27.26 38.37 -1.71
C SER A 14 26.59 39.71 -2.02
N THR A 15 26.94 40.72 -1.24
CA THR A 15 26.57 42.11 -1.48
C THR A 15 27.21 42.59 -2.79
N TYR A 16 26.38 42.81 -3.82
CA TYR A 16 26.83 43.27 -5.13
C TYR A 16 27.54 44.63 -5.02
N THR A 17 28.86 44.63 -5.29
CA THR A 17 29.68 45.85 -5.25
C THR A 17 29.97 46.29 -6.69
N TYR A 18 29.30 47.36 -7.14
CA TYR A 18 29.52 47.96 -8.46
C TYR A 18 30.64 48.99 -8.40
N SER A 19 31.74 48.75 -9.11
CA SER A 19 32.77 49.77 -9.37
C SER A 19 32.96 49.92 -10.88
N SER A 20 32.89 51.16 -11.36
CA SER A 20 33.17 51.49 -12.77
C SER A 20 34.38 52.42 -12.80
N HIS A 21 35.38 52.06 -13.62
CA HIS A 21 36.56 52.91 -13.81
C HIS A 21 36.18 54.13 -14.66
N PRO A 22 36.65 55.34 -14.32
CA PRO A 22 36.25 56.56 -15.01
C PRO A 22 36.74 56.53 -16.47
N ARG A 23 35.80 56.55 -17.41
CA ARG A 23 36.09 56.65 -18.85
C ARG A 23 35.99 58.10 -19.29
N VAL A 24 37.07 58.62 -19.88
CA VAL A 24 37.16 60.01 -20.34
C VAL A 24 36.14 60.25 -21.46
N VAL A 25 35.33 61.29 -21.30
CA VAL A 25 34.33 61.73 -22.27
C VAL A 25 35.05 62.26 -23.51
N GLN A 26 34.81 61.65 -24.67
CA GLN A 26 35.40 62.15 -25.91
C GLN A 26 34.77 63.50 -26.30
N ASN A 27 35.64 64.50 -26.51
CA ASN A 27 35.25 65.82 -27.01
C ASN A 27 34.57 65.70 -28.37
N ARG A 28 33.29 66.11 -28.44
CA ARG A 28 32.60 66.32 -29.72
C ARG A 28 33.31 67.41 -30.52
N LYS A 29 33.48 67.17 -31.82
CA LYS A 29 34.15 68.09 -32.75
C LYS A 29 33.41 69.43 -32.80
N LYS A 30 34.19 70.52 -32.72
CA LYS A 30 33.80 71.92 -32.53
C LYS A 30 33.30 72.68 -33.76
N TYR A 31 33.04 72.05 -34.92
CA TYR A 31 32.58 72.78 -36.09
C TYR A 31 31.55 72.01 -36.93
N ARG A 32 30.35 72.58 -37.04
CA ARG A 32 29.49 72.51 -38.22
C ARG A 32 29.53 73.91 -38.85
N THR A 33 30.04 74.02 -40.05
CA THR A 33 30.09 75.26 -40.82
C THR A 33 28.69 75.68 -41.26
N LEU A 34 28.27 76.88 -40.80
CA LEU A 34 27.47 77.93 -41.46
C LEU A 34 26.04 77.53 -41.93
N GLU A 35 24.93 78.18 -41.58
CA GLU A 35 24.60 79.49 -41.00
C GLU A 35 23.20 79.40 -40.32
N LEU A 36 22.99 80.10 -39.20
CA LEU A 36 21.68 80.34 -38.59
C LEU A 36 21.53 81.85 -38.35
N PRO A 37 20.34 82.45 -38.56
CA PRO A 37 20.03 83.72 -37.92
C PRO A 37 19.71 83.47 -36.45
N VAL A 38 20.26 84.39 -35.66
CA VAL A 38 20.20 84.53 -34.22
C VAL A 38 18.76 84.58 -33.72
N ASN A 39 18.37 83.70 -32.78
CA ASN A 39 17.46 84.11 -31.72
C ASN A 39 17.61 83.24 -30.45
N ASN A 40 17.95 83.95 -29.37
CA ASN A 40 17.76 83.72 -27.94
C ASN A 40 17.87 82.31 -27.32
N GLU A 41 18.63 82.30 -26.22
CA GLU A 41 18.83 81.23 -25.26
C GLU A 41 17.52 80.59 -24.80
N THR A 42 17.24 79.38 -25.29
CA THR A 42 16.44 78.41 -24.55
C THR A 42 17.10 77.06 -24.74
N TYR A 43 17.67 76.51 -23.67
CA TYR A 43 18.05 75.10 -23.62
C TYR A 43 16.86 74.27 -24.12
N SER A 44 16.99 73.65 -25.30
CA SER A 44 15.97 72.75 -25.82
C SER A 44 16.02 71.47 -24.98
N TYR A 45 15.27 71.47 -23.87
CA TYR A 45 15.03 70.26 -23.11
C TYR A 45 14.35 69.26 -24.05
N GLY A 46 15.05 68.18 -24.37
CA GLY A 46 14.50 67.10 -25.17
C GLY A 46 13.19 66.64 -24.53
N ASN A 47 12.13 66.60 -25.33
CA ASN A 47 10.79 66.34 -24.83
C ASN A 47 10.77 64.94 -24.19
N ILE A 48 10.59 64.89 -22.87
CA ILE A 48 10.67 63.67 -22.04
C ILE A 48 9.64 62.62 -22.51
N MET A 49 8.61 63.04 -23.24
CA MET A 49 7.59 62.23 -23.91
C MET A 49 8.10 61.38 -25.10
N TYR A 50 9.33 61.58 -25.56
CA TYR A 50 9.94 60.74 -26.61
C TYR A 50 11.30 60.18 -26.22
N ASP A 51 11.75 60.42 -24.99
CA ASP A 51 13.00 59.83 -24.50
C ASP A 51 12.82 58.33 -24.24
N ARG A 52 13.62 57.51 -24.91
CA ARG A 52 13.62 56.05 -24.78
C ARG A 52 14.10 55.57 -23.41
N ARG A 53 14.78 56.44 -22.64
CA ARG A 53 15.22 56.14 -21.26
C ARG A 53 14.09 56.29 -20.25
N VAL A 54 13.04 57.03 -20.58
CA VAL A 54 11.95 57.33 -19.66
C VAL A 54 10.82 56.33 -19.91
N VAL A 55 10.80 55.29 -19.07
CA VAL A 55 9.77 54.26 -19.08
C VAL A 55 8.46 54.86 -18.56
N ARG A 56 7.43 54.88 -19.40
CA ARG A 56 6.09 55.36 -19.03
C ARG A 56 5.19 54.16 -18.76
N GLY A 57 4.75 54.01 -17.52
CA GLY A 57 3.90 52.90 -17.08
C GLY A 57 4.40 52.27 -15.78
N ASN A 58 3.66 51.28 -15.29
CA ASN A 58 3.98 50.55 -14.06
C ASN A 58 5.21 49.64 -14.29
N THR A 59 6.27 49.79 -13.50
CA THR A 59 7.55 49.08 -13.66
C THR A 59 7.50 47.61 -13.24
N TYR A 60 6.41 47.18 -12.60
CA TYR A 60 6.26 45.83 -12.05
C TYR A 60 6.09 44.72 -13.12
N ALA A 61 5.67 45.06 -14.33
CA ALA A 61 5.47 44.11 -15.43
C ALA A 61 6.60 44.13 -16.48
N GLN A 62 7.69 44.86 -16.24
CA GLN A 62 8.85 44.78 -17.11
C GLN A 62 9.59 43.46 -16.84
N HIS A 63 9.43 42.52 -17.78
CA HIS A 63 10.21 41.31 -17.86
C HIS A 63 11.66 41.71 -18.21
N ILE A 64 12.47 42.04 -17.20
CA ILE A 64 13.92 42.21 -17.36
C ILE A 64 14.47 40.79 -17.50
N LEU A 65 14.44 40.26 -18.73
CA LEU A 65 15.17 39.04 -19.03
C LEU A 65 16.66 39.33 -18.78
N PRO A 66 17.38 38.46 -18.04
CA PRO A 66 18.80 38.62 -17.84
C PRO A 66 19.49 38.66 -19.21
N VAL A 67 20.56 39.45 -19.35
CA VAL A 67 21.33 39.65 -20.60
C VAL A 67 21.87 38.33 -21.20
N SER A 68 21.80 37.22 -20.47
CA SER A 68 22.15 35.87 -20.92
C SER A 68 20.98 35.04 -21.49
N ALA A 69 19.73 35.51 -21.42
CA ALA A 69 18.59 34.78 -21.95
C ALA A 69 18.51 34.99 -23.47
N GLN A 70 18.91 33.96 -24.22
CA GLN A 70 18.65 33.88 -25.66
C GLN A 70 17.12 33.92 -25.87
N PRO A 71 16.58 34.85 -26.67
CA PRO A 71 15.15 34.88 -26.94
C PRO A 71 14.76 33.61 -27.70
N ASP A 72 13.61 33.04 -27.31
CA ASP A 72 13.05 31.83 -27.91
C ASP A 72 12.95 32.00 -29.45
N PRO A 73 13.43 31.05 -30.27
CA PRO A 73 13.54 31.23 -31.73
C PRO A 73 12.19 31.56 -32.40
N VAL A 74 11.08 31.16 -31.77
CA VAL A 74 9.71 31.43 -32.21
C VAL A 74 9.34 32.91 -32.06
N GLU A 75 9.77 33.59 -30.99
CA GLU A 75 9.51 35.02 -30.81
C GLU A 75 10.33 35.88 -31.78
N LEU A 76 11.57 35.46 -32.08
CA LEU A 76 12.43 36.11 -33.06
C LEU A 76 11.81 36.04 -34.48
N GLN A 77 11.26 34.88 -34.84
CA GLN A 77 10.57 34.69 -36.12
C GLN A 77 9.33 35.58 -36.23
N ARG A 78 8.52 35.66 -35.16
CA ARG A 78 7.33 36.51 -35.10
C ARG A 78 7.66 38.01 -35.21
N GLN A 79 8.76 38.44 -34.59
CA GLN A 79 9.23 39.83 -34.70
C GLN A 79 9.71 40.15 -36.12
N GLN A 80 10.48 39.26 -36.75
CA GLN A 80 10.93 39.43 -38.14
C GLN A 80 9.75 39.47 -39.12
N GLU A 81 8.75 38.62 -38.93
CA GLU A 81 7.54 38.63 -39.75
C GLU A 81 6.73 39.93 -39.59
N SER A 82 6.58 40.42 -38.35
CA SER A 82 5.90 41.70 -38.09
C SER A 82 6.62 42.88 -38.74
N HIS A 83 7.96 42.89 -38.71
CA HIS A 83 8.78 43.91 -39.36
C HIS A 83 8.66 43.83 -40.89
N ARG A 84 8.65 42.62 -41.46
CA ARG A 84 8.43 42.38 -42.89
C ARG A 84 7.04 42.88 -43.34
N ARG A 85 5.99 42.61 -42.55
CA ARG A 85 4.62 43.07 -42.82
C ARG A 85 4.49 44.58 -42.75
N ALA A 86 5.12 45.22 -41.76
CA ALA A 86 5.13 46.68 -41.64
C ALA A 86 5.83 47.35 -42.83
N LEU A 87 6.95 46.79 -43.29
CA LEU A 87 7.70 47.29 -44.45
C LEU A 87 6.92 47.11 -45.77
N ALA A 88 6.23 45.97 -45.94
CA ALA A 88 5.33 45.74 -47.07
C ALA A 88 4.15 46.73 -47.09
N LYS A 89 3.53 46.99 -45.93
CA LYS A 89 2.45 47.98 -45.81
C LYS A 89 2.92 49.40 -46.13
N LYS A 90 4.15 49.75 -45.75
CA LYS A 90 4.76 51.05 -46.09
C LYS A 90 4.97 51.19 -47.60
N ARG A 91 5.49 50.15 -48.27
CA ARG A 91 5.63 50.12 -49.74
C ARG A 91 4.29 50.19 -50.46
N ALA A 92 3.29 49.44 -50.00
CA ALA A 92 1.94 49.50 -50.58
C ALA A 92 1.30 50.89 -50.46
N LYS A 93 1.50 51.57 -49.31
CA LYS A 93 1.02 52.94 -49.10
C LYS A 93 1.73 53.95 -50.02
N GLU A 94 3.00 53.71 -50.33
CA GLU A 94 3.78 54.54 -51.24
C GLU A 94 3.33 54.37 -52.70
N LEU A 95 2.95 53.16 -53.11
CA LEU A 95 2.37 52.87 -54.43
C LEU A 95 0.96 53.44 -54.61
N LEU A 96 0.15 53.49 -53.55
CA LEU A 96 -1.22 54.05 -53.60
C LEU A 96 -1.27 55.58 -53.56
N ARG A 97 -0.14 56.26 -53.33
CA ARG A 97 -0.09 57.72 -53.36
C ARG A 97 -0.09 58.17 -54.82
N ALA A 98 -1.20 58.74 -55.30
CA ALA A 98 -1.28 59.37 -56.62
C ALA A 98 -0.13 60.39 -56.74
N ARG A 99 0.86 60.07 -57.57
CA ARG A 99 2.05 60.89 -57.78
C ARG A 99 1.75 61.88 -58.90
N SER A 100 2.01 63.17 -58.68
CA SER A 100 2.09 64.14 -59.76
C SER A 100 3.18 63.68 -60.74
N PRO A 101 2.97 63.77 -62.08
CA PRO A 101 3.99 63.41 -63.06
C PRO A 101 5.32 64.11 -62.76
N GLU A 102 6.44 63.46 -63.08
CA GLU A 102 7.77 64.06 -62.86
C GLU A 102 7.96 65.31 -63.74
N PRO A 103 8.64 66.36 -63.24
CA PRO A 103 8.91 67.57 -64.02
C PRO A 103 9.74 67.25 -65.26
N VAL A 104 9.37 67.84 -66.39
CA VAL A 104 10.13 67.75 -67.64
C VAL A 104 11.54 68.30 -67.45
N GLU A 105 12.55 67.61 -68.01
CA GLU A 105 13.96 67.98 -67.85
C GLU A 105 14.21 69.46 -68.20
N GLY A 106 14.84 70.19 -67.27
CA GLY A 106 15.11 71.62 -67.38
C GLY A 106 14.04 72.54 -66.79
N ARG A 107 12.93 72.02 -66.24
CA ARG A 107 11.91 72.81 -65.53
C ARG A 107 11.69 72.31 -64.10
N LYS A 108 11.39 73.23 -63.18
CA LYS A 108 10.98 72.91 -61.80
C LYS A 108 9.50 73.21 -61.65
N HIS A 109 8.75 72.30 -61.02
CA HIS A 109 7.37 72.58 -60.64
C HIS A 109 7.36 73.64 -59.51
N ILE A 110 6.43 74.59 -59.62
CA ILE A 110 6.15 75.62 -58.62
C ILE A 110 4.68 75.47 -58.25
N ASP A 111 4.38 75.55 -56.96
CA ASP A 111 3.00 75.50 -56.46
C ASP A 111 2.30 76.82 -56.80
N VAL A 112 1.21 76.74 -57.56
CA VAL A 112 0.37 77.88 -57.94
C VAL A 112 -0.84 77.90 -57.01
N GLN A 113 -1.24 79.07 -56.51
CA GLN A 113 -2.47 79.23 -55.74
C GLN A 113 -3.68 78.89 -56.62
N THR A 114 -4.28 77.73 -56.39
CA THR A 114 -5.52 77.26 -57.05
C THR A 114 -6.75 77.42 -56.17
N GLU A 115 -6.68 78.29 -55.16
CA GLU A 115 -7.84 78.65 -54.33
C GLU A 115 -8.73 79.64 -55.08
N LEU A 116 -10.05 79.43 -55.01
CA LEU A 116 -11.05 80.15 -55.77
C LEU A 116 -11.15 81.61 -55.26
N TYR A 117 -10.62 82.56 -56.02
CA TYR A 117 -10.76 84.00 -55.77
C TYR A 117 -11.70 84.62 -56.81
N LEU A 118 -12.99 84.70 -56.52
CA LEU A 118 -14.00 85.34 -57.36
C LEU A 118 -14.63 86.53 -56.61
N GLU A 119 -14.66 87.69 -57.27
CA GLU A 119 -15.33 88.90 -56.80
C GLU A 119 -16.60 89.08 -57.66
N GLU A 120 -17.79 89.08 -57.06
CA GLU A 120 -19.06 89.26 -57.79
C GLU A 120 -19.31 90.75 -58.07
N LEU A 121 -19.41 91.13 -59.35
CA LEU A 121 -19.96 92.44 -59.74
C LEU A 121 -21.48 92.34 -59.89
N SER A 122 -22.21 93.10 -59.08
CA SER A 122 -23.66 93.21 -59.10
C SER A 122 -24.10 94.50 -59.79
N ASP A 123 -24.33 94.46 -61.11
CA ASP A 123 -25.02 95.54 -61.81
C ASP A 123 -26.17 94.98 -62.68
N ARG A 124 -27.34 95.58 -62.55
CA ARG A 124 -28.60 95.11 -63.17
C ARG A 124 -28.85 95.89 -64.45
N ILE A 125 -29.03 95.19 -65.58
CA ILE A 125 -29.29 95.81 -66.88
C ILE A 125 -30.76 96.27 -66.96
N GLU A 126 -31.00 97.49 -67.43
CA GLU A 126 -32.35 98.08 -67.59
C GLU A 126 -33.07 97.53 -68.84
N GLU A 127 -34.30 97.07 -68.67
CA GLU A 127 -35.22 96.67 -69.76
C GLU A 127 -36.13 97.85 -70.15
N LYS A 128 -36.40 98.01 -71.46
CA LYS A 128 -37.28 99.05 -72.00
C LYS A 128 -38.51 98.42 -72.65
N ASP A 129 -39.69 98.77 -72.14
CA ASP A 129 -40.97 98.41 -72.74
C ASP A 129 -41.34 99.36 -73.88
N MET A 130 -41.85 98.78 -74.97
CA MET A 130 -42.34 99.46 -76.16
C MET A 130 -43.80 99.07 -76.37
N GLU A 131 -44.71 100.04 -76.28
CA GLU A 131 -46.15 99.83 -76.53
C GLU A 131 -46.51 100.28 -77.95
N CYS A 132 -47.12 99.39 -78.74
CA CYS A 132 -47.69 99.73 -80.06
C CYS A 132 -49.20 99.54 -80.07
N GLN A 133 -49.87 100.55 -80.60
CA GLN A 133 -51.32 100.75 -80.70
C GLN A 133 -52.03 99.68 -81.56
N THR A 134 -53.11 99.14 -81.01
CA THR A 134 -53.97 98.07 -81.53
C THR A 134 -54.93 98.54 -82.62
N ASP A 135 -55.08 97.73 -83.67
CA ASP A 135 -56.28 97.71 -84.51
C ASP A 135 -57.10 96.45 -84.17
N ALA A 136 -58.43 96.55 -84.20
CA ALA A 136 -59.32 95.49 -83.73
C ALA A 136 -59.43 94.34 -84.75
N PHE A 137 -58.56 93.33 -84.60
CA PHE A 137 -58.59 92.12 -85.41
C PHE A 137 -59.83 91.26 -85.10
N LEU A 138 -60.67 91.03 -86.11
CA LEU A 138 -61.68 89.98 -86.11
C LEU A 138 -60.99 88.61 -86.21
N ASP A 139 -61.45 87.62 -85.45
CA ASP A 139 -60.86 86.27 -85.41
C ASP A 139 -60.86 85.61 -86.79
N ARG A 140 -59.68 85.56 -87.42
CA ARG A 140 -59.40 84.72 -88.58
C ARG A 140 -59.31 83.27 -88.08
N PRO A 141 -60.04 82.30 -88.66
CA PRO A 141 -59.84 80.90 -88.29
C PRO A 141 -58.35 80.52 -88.51
N PRO A 142 -57.75 79.73 -87.62
CA PRO A 142 -56.33 79.38 -87.73
C PRO A 142 -56.10 78.74 -89.09
N THR A 143 -55.12 79.27 -89.84
CA THR A 143 -54.72 78.69 -91.12
C THR A 143 -54.34 77.23 -90.90
N PRO A 144 -54.85 76.28 -91.71
CA PRO A 144 -54.55 74.87 -91.54
C PRO A 144 -53.03 74.65 -91.63
N LEU A 145 -52.49 73.87 -90.70
CA LEU A 145 -51.08 73.51 -90.68
C LEU A 145 -50.73 72.78 -91.99
N PHE A 146 -49.78 73.33 -92.74
CA PHE A 146 -49.25 72.67 -93.94
C PHE A 146 -48.42 71.46 -93.50
N ILE A 147 -48.95 70.25 -93.73
CA ILE A 147 -48.22 69.00 -93.55
C ILE A 147 -47.67 68.60 -94.93
N PRO A 148 -46.34 68.63 -95.14
CA PRO A 148 -45.75 68.17 -96.39
C PRO A 148 -46.10 66.70 -96.64
N ALA A 149 -46.38 66.32 -97.89
CA ALA A 149 -46.54 64.92 -98.26
C ALA A 149 -45.20 64.19 -98.00
N LYS A 150 -45.23 63.11 -97.21
CA LYS A 150 -44.03 62.29 -96.94
C LYS A 150 -43.44 61.86 -98.29
N THR A 151 -42.23 62.33 -98.59
CA THR A 151 -41.47 61.95 -99.78
C THR A 151 -40.27 61.15 -99.32
N GLY A 152 -40.36 59.82 -99.44
CA GLY A 152 -39.36 58.84 -99.02
C GLY A 152 -39.96 57.44 -99.09
N ALA A 153 -39.13 56.42 -99.35
CA ALA A 153 -39.56 55.02 -99.27
C ALA A 153 -39.37 54.54 -97.83
N ASP A 154 -40.46 54.17 -97.17
CA ASP A 154 -40.41 53.60 -95.83
C ASP A 154 -39.85 52.16 -95.90
N VAL A 155 -38.71 51.91 -95.24
CA VAL A 155 -38.10 50.58 -95.11
C VAL A 155 -38.09 50.20 -93.64
N ALA A 156 -38.72 49.08 -93.29
CA ALA A 156 -38.65 48.50 -91.96
C ALA A 156 -37.63 47.35 -91.98
N THR A 157 -36.65 47.41 -91.08
CA THR A 157 -35.73 46.31 -90.80
C THR A 157 -36.09 45.72 -89.45
N GLN A 158 -36.41 44.43 -89.42
CA GLN A 158 -36.71 43.68 -88.20
C GLN A 158 -35.72 42.53 -88.08
N ILE A 159 -35.12 42.37 -86.90
CA ILE A 159 -34.28 41.21 -86.58
C ILE A 159 -35.21 40.09 -86.12
N LEU A 160 -35.08 38.91 -86.73
CA LEU A 160 -35.89 37.73 -86.40
C LEU A 160 -35.25 36.93 -85.25
N GLU A 161 -36.06 36.12 -84.57
CA GLU A 161 -35.58 35.23 -83.52
C GLU A 161 -34.50 34.28 -84.08
N GLY A 162 -33.31 34.31 -83.46
CA GLY A 162 -32.16 33.48 -83.87
C GLY A 162 -31.16 34.15 -84.83
N GLU A 163 -31.44 35.35 -85.36
CA GLU A 163 -30.54 36.03 -86.32
C GLU A 163 -29.24 36.58 -85.68
N LEU A 164 -29.26 36.86 -84.37
CA LEU A 164 -28.10 37.33 -83.60
C LEU A 164 -27.53 36.29 -82.63
N PHE A 165 -27.92 35.01 -82.76
CA PHE A 165 -27.46 33.97 -81.86
C PHE A 165 -26.00 33.62 -82.12
N ASP A 166 -25.14 33.83 -81.13
CA ASP A 166 -23.75 33.37 -81.12
C ASP A 166 -23.63 32.17 -80.16
N PHE A 167 -23.46 30.99 -80.75
CA PHE A 167 -23.32 29.74 -79.99
C PHE A 167 -22.13 29.77 -79.03
N ASP A 168 -20.99 30.30 -79.48
CA ASP A 168 -19.75 30.29 -78.69
C ASP A 168 -19.82 31.25 -77.50
N LEU A 169 -20.71 32.25 -77.54
CA LEU A 169 -20.98 33.12 -76.40
C LEU A 169 -21.96 32.46 -75.42
N GLU A 170 -23.06 31.91 -75.93
CA GLU A 170 -24.16 31.43 -75.11
C GLU A 170 -23.86 30.09 -74.41
N VAL A 171 -23.03 29.23 -75.03
CA VAL A 171 -22.69 27.91 -74.46
C VAL A 171 -21.68 28.00 -73.30
N LYS A 172 -20.91 29.08 -73.21
CA LYS A 172 -19.87 29.29 -72.18
C LYS A 172 -20.39 29.15 -70.74
N PRO A 173 -21.45 29.87 -70.31
CA PRO A 173 -21.97 29.72 -68.94
C PRO A 173 -22.50 28.31 -68.66
N MET A 174 -23.08 27.63 -69.66
CA MET A 174 -23.54 26.24 -69.50
C MET A 174 -22.37 25.28 -69.29
N LEU A 175 -21.31 25.41 -70.10
CA LEU A 175 -20.12 24.58 -69.97
C LEU A 175 -19.36 24.86 -68.68
N GLU A 176 -19.26 26.13 -68.25
CA GLU A 176 -18.63 26.50 -66.99
C GLU A 176 -19.33 25.84 -65.80
N VAL A 177 -20.66 25.86 -65.76
CA VAL A 177 -21.42 25.20 -64.70
C VAL A 177 -21.28 23.68 -64.76
N LEU A 178 -21.33 23.07 -65.95
CA LEU A 178 -21.18 21.62 -66.11
C LEU A 178 -19.80 21.14 -65.70
N ILE A 179 -18.74 21.81 -66.17
CA ILE A 179 -17.36 21.47 -65.83
C ILE A 179 -17.10 21.75 -64.34
N GLY A 180 -17.56 22.89 -63.83
CA GLY A 180 -17.44 23.23 -62.41
C GLY A 180 -18.10 22.19 -61.52
N LYS A 181 -19.35 21.80 -61.81
CA LYS A 181 -20.09 20.83 -61.00
C LYS A 181 -19.49 19.43 -61.09
N THR A 182 -19.05 19.00 -62.27
CA THR A 182 -18.43 17.67 -62.45
C THR A 182 -17.09 17.57 -61.72
N ILE A 183 -16.24 18.60 -61.79
CA ILE A 183 -14.97 18.62 -61.05
C ILE A 183 -15.21 18.70 -59.54
N GLU A 184 -16.13 19.56 -59.09
CA GLU A 184 -16.46 19.69 -57.68
C GLU A 184 -17.00 18.36 -57.11
N GLN A 185 -17.93 17.71 -57.82
CA GLN A 185 -18.47 16.42 -57.41
C GLN A 185 -17.38 15.34 -57.37
N ALA A 186 -16.55 15.24 -58.42
CA ALA A 186 -15.46 14.27 -58.45
C ALA A 186 -14.45 14.49 -57.31
N LEU A 187 -14.13 15.75 -56.98
CA LEU A 187 -13.24 16.05 -55.86
C LEU A 187 -13.83 15.65 -54.52
N LEU A 188 -15.12 15.91 -54.28
CA LEU A 188 -15.79 15.52 -53.04
C LEU A 188 -15.86 14.00 -52.89
N GLU A 189 -16.18 13.28 -53.96
CA GLU A 189 -16.22 11.81 -53.96
C GLU A 189 -14.85 11.20 -53.62
N VAL A 190 -13.77 11.69 -54.26
CA VAL A 190 -12.41 11.21 -53.99
C VAL A 190 -11.99 11.51 -52.55
N MET A 191 -12.30 12.71 -52.03
CA MET A 191 -12.00 13.06 -50.64
C MET A 191 -12.76 12.16 -49.66
N GLU A 192 -14.05 11.88 -49.90
CA GLU A 192 -14.84 10.96 -49.08
C GLU A 192 -14.26 9.54 -49.11
N GLU A 193 -13.85 9.05 -50.28
CA GLU A 193 -13.23 7.73 -50.42
C GLU A 193 -11.92 7.61 -49.64
N GLU A 194 -11.06 8.62 -49.70
CA GLU A 194 -9.80 8.66 -48.94
C GLU A 194 -10.04 8.73 -47.42
N GLU A 195 -11.01 9.52 -46.97
CA GLU A 195 -11.40 9.59 -45.56
C GLU A 195 -11.95 8.24 -45.07
N LEU A 196 -12.85 7.61 -45.84
CA LEU A 196 -13.38 6.30 -45.51
C LEU A 196 -12.30 5.20 -45.52
N ALA A 197 -11.34 5.26 -46.43
CA ALA A 197 -10.19 4.34 -46.45
C ALA A 197 -9.35 4.49 -45.18
N THR A 198 -9.03 5.74 -44.80
CA THR A 198 -8.27 6.05 -43.59
C THR A 198 -9.00 5.57 -42.33
N LEU A 199 -10.32 5.79 -42.23
CA LEU A 199 -11.12 5.33 -41.09
C LEU A 199 -11.16 3.81 -41.01
N ARG A 200 -11.27 3.10 -42.14
CA ARG A 200 -11.24 1.63 -42.16
C ARG A 200 -9.89 1.09 -41.71
N GLU A 201 -8.79 1.69 -42.17
CA GLU A 201 -7.44 1.29 -41.73
C GLU A 201 -7.27 1.47 -40.22
N GLN A 202 -7.73 2.60 -39.68
CA GLN A 202 -7.72 2.85 -38.23
C GLN A 202 -8.57 1.84 -37.45
N GLN A 203 -9.76 1.49 -37.96
CA GLN A 203 -10.62 0.48 -37.34
C GLN A 203 -9.95 -0.89 -37.34
N CYS A 204 -9.40 -1.33 -38.48
CA CYS A 204 -8.69 -2.60 -38.58
C CYS A 204 -7.50 -2.65 -37.60
N ALA A 205 -6.67 -1.61 -37.56
CA ALA A 205 -5.53 -1.54 -36.65
C ALA A 205 -5.97 -1.59 -35.17
N PHE A 206 -7.07 -0.91 -34.82
CA PHE A 206 -7.63 -0.95 -33.47
C PHE A 206 -8.18 -2.33 -33.11
N GLU A 207 -8.89 -2.97 -34.03
CA GLU A 207 -9.42 -4.32 -33.83
C GLU A 207 -8.30 -5.35 -33.67
N GLU A 208 -7.24 -5.27 -34.48
CA GLU A 208 -6.06 -6.11 -34.35
C GLU A 208 -5.40 -5.96 -32.98
N LEU A 209 -5.17 -4.72 -32.54
CA LEU A 209 -4.59 -4.43 -31.22
C LEU A 209 -5.50 -4.98 -30.11
N ARG A 210 -6.80 -4.70 -30.17
CA ARG A 210 -7.77 -5.17 -29.17
C ARG A 210 -7.83 -6.69 -29.10
N ASN A 211 -7.78 -7.38 -30.25
CA ASN A 211 -7.78 -8.83 -30.30
C ASN A 211 -6.48 -9.41 -29.71
N ALA A 212 -5.34 -8.78 -29.97
CA ALA A 212 -4.06 -9.17 -29.37
C ALA A 212 -4.05 -8.97 -27.85
N GLU A 213 -4.55 -7.82 -27.37
CA GLU A 213 -4.69 -7.55 -25.94
C GLU A 213 -5.63 -8.53 -25.26
N LEU A 214 -6.77 -8.85 -25.87
CA LEU A 214 -7.73 -9.81 -25.33
C LEU A 214 -7.11 -11.21 -25.21
N ALA A 215 -6.35 -11.65 -26.22
CA ALA A 215 -5.66 -12.93 -26.19
C ALA A 215 -4.61 -12.99 -25.07
N GLU A 216 -3.86 -11.90 -24.84
CA GLU A 216 -2.87 -11.84 -23.77
C GLU A 216 -3.53 -11.82 -22.38
N VAL A 217 -4.64 -11.09 -22.21
CA VAL A 217 -5.41 -11.09 -20.97
C VAL A 217 -5.92 -12.49 -20.65
N GLN A 218 -6.48 -13.21 -21.63
CA GLN A 218 -6.93 -14.59 -21.46
C GLN A 218 -5.78 -15.52 -21.06
N ARG A 219 -4.61 -15.37 -21.69
CA ARG A 219 -3.40 -16.14 -21.34
C ARG A 219 -2.98 -15.92 -19.89
N LEU A 220 -2.99 -14.67 -19.44
CA LEU A 220 -2.63 -14.30 -18.07
C LEU A 220 -3.67 -14.79 -17.05
N GLU A 221 -4.96 -14.67 -17.37
CA GLU A 221 -6.04 -15.13 -16.51
C GLU A 221 -5.99 -16.65 -16.30
N GLU A 222 -5.74 -17.43 -17.36
CA GLU A 222 -5.57 -18.88 -17.23
C GLU A 222 -4.33 -19.27 -16.40
N GLN A 223 -3.24 -18.53 -16.54
CA GLN A 223 -2.05 -18.73 -15.73
C GLN A 223 -2.34 -18.41 -14.26
N GLU A 224 -3.04 -17.31 -13.98
CA GLU A 224 -3.43 -16.92 -12.63
C GLU A 224 -4.40 -17.95 -12.02
N ARG A 225 -5.36 -18.46 -12.80
CA ARG A 225 -6.28 -19.52 -12.38
C ARG A 225 -5.51 -20.76 -11.94
N ARG A 226 -4.56 -21.23 -12.75
CA ARG A 226 -3.70 -22.38 -12.41
C ARG A 226 -2.91 -22.14 -11.12
N HIS A 227 -2.28 -20.98 -10.98
CA HIS A 227 -1.51 -20.64 -9.79
C HIS A 227 -2.39 -20.52 -8.54
N ARG A 228 -3.60 -19.96 -8.68
CA ARG A 228 -4.58 -19.83 -7.59
C ARG A 228 -5.06 -21.20 -7.12
N GLU A 229 -5.40 -22.09 -8.05
CA GLU A 229 -5.79 -23.47 -7.74
C GLU A 229 -4.65 -24.24 -7.02
N GLU A 230 -3.41 -24.11 -7.49
CA GLU A 230 -2.27 -24.74 -6.82
C GLU A 230 -2.05 -24.17 -5.41
N LYS A 231 -2.08 -22.85 -5.27
CA LYS A 231 -1.96 -22.17 -3.96
C LYS A 231 -3.04 -22.65 -2.99
N GLU A 232 -4.28 -22.75 -3.43
CA GLU A 232 -5.38 -23.24 -2.60
C GLU A 232 -5.16 -24.70 -2.17
N ARG A 233 -4.73 -25.57 -3.09
CA ARG A 233 -4.38 -26.96 -2.77
C ARG A 233 -3.27 -27.05 -1.72
N ARG A 234 -2.20 -26.26 -1.87
CA ARG A 234 -1.09 -26.19 -0.91
C ARG A 234 -1.55 -25.68 0.45
N MET A 235 -2.36 -24.64 0.49
CA MET A 235 -2.93 -24.10 1.73
C MET A 235 -3.81 -25.14 2.45
N LYS A 236 -4.63 -25.89 1.71
CA LYS A 236 -5.45 -26.97 2.28
C LYS A 236 -4.58 -28.07 2.87
N GLN A 237 -3.57 -28.54 2.14
CA GLN A 237 -2.61 -29.55 2.63
C GLN A 237 -1.89 -29.08 3.90
N GLN A 238 -1.38 -27.85 3.90
CA GLN A 238 -0.70 -27.29 5.07
C GLN A 238 -1.63 -27.19 6.28
N ARG A 239 -2.89 -26.79 6.07
CA ARG A 239 -3.89 -26.72 7.12
C ARG A 239 -4.20 -28.09 7.72
N GLU A 240 -4.33 -29.12 6.87
CA GLU A 240 -4.53 -30.50 7.31
C GLU A 240 -3.31 -31.05 8.06
N MET A 241 -2.09 -30.74 7.62
CA MET A 241 -0.86 -31.12 8.33
C MET A 241 -0.80 -30.47 9.71
N LEU A 242 -1.04 -29.16 9.81
CA LEU A 242 -1.04 -28.44 11.08
C LEU A 242 -2.11 -28.96 12.05
N LEU A 243 -3.28 -29.36 11.54
CA LEU A 243 -4.33 -29.94 12.38
C LEU A 243 -3.89 -31.29 12.95
N LYS A 244 -3.32 -32.16 12.12
CA LYS A 244 -2.75 -33.45 12.58
C LYS A 244 -1.58 -33.26 13.54
N GLU A 245 -0.72 -32.28 13.31
CA GLU A 245 0.39 -31.94 14.20
C GLU A 245 -0.14 -31.52 15.58
N LYS A 246 -1.18 -30.69 15.64
CA LYS A 246 -1.83 -30.32 16.91
C LYS A 246 -2.42 -31.54 17.61
N GLU A 247 -3.20 -32.37 16.91
CA GLU A 247 -3.78 -33.58 17.50
C GLU A 247 -2.72 -34.54 18.04
N THR A 248 -1.62 -34.71 17.29
CA THR A 248 -0.51 -35.59 17.72
C THR A 248 0.24 -34.99 18.90
N ALA A 249 0.50 -33.68 18.90
CA ALA A 249 1.11 -32.98 20.04
C ALA A 249 0.25 -33.10 21.31
N GLU A 250 -1.06 -32.91 21.20
CA GLU A 250 -2.01 -33.07 22.32
C GLU A 250 -2.02 -34.52 22.84
N LYS A 251 -2.04 -35.52 21.96
CA LYS A 251 -1.97 -36.94 22.35
C LYS A 251 -0.65 -37.28 23.06
N VAL A 252 0.48 -36.76 22.57
CA VAL A 252 1.78 -36.97 23.19
C VAL A 252 1.84 -36.27 24.55
N ALA A 253 1.35 -35.04 24.65
CA ALA A 253 1.28 -34.29 25.90
C ALA A 253 0.38 -35.00 26.93
N ALA A 254 -0.80 -35.47 26.53
CA ALA A 254 -1.70 -36.22 27.40
C ALA A 254 -1.08 -37.54 27.87
N ARG A 255 -0.36 -38.26 26.99
CA ARG A 255 0.38 -39.47 27.36
C ARG A 255 1.49 -39.17 28.36
N ALA A 256 2.30 -38.13 28.11
CA ALA A 256 3.39 -37.75 29.01
C ALA A 256 2.85 -37.32 30.38
N PHE A 257 1.76 -36.54 30.41
CA PHE A 257 1.07 -36.15 31.63
C PHE A 257 0.53 -37.37 32.39
N ALA A 258 -0.15 -38.29 31.71
CA ALA A 258 -0.66 -39.51 32.33
C ALA A 258 0.49 -40.37 32.90
N GLN A 259 1.61 -40.50 32.19
CA GLN A 259 2.78 -41.23 32.68
C GLN A 259 3.38 -40.61 33.94
N GLN A 260 3.56 -39.29 33.97
CA GLN A 260 4.05 -38.58 35.16
C GLN A 260 3.07 -38.71 36.33
N TYR A 261 1.78 -38.51 36.08
CA TYR A 261 0.75 -38.61 37.10
C TYR A 261 0.65 -40.04 37.67
N LEU A 262 0.66 -41.07 36.82
CA LEU A 262 0.65 -42.47 37.27
C LEU A 262 1.93 -42.85 38.01
N ALA A 263 3.09 -42.32 37.60
CA ALA A 263 4.37 -42.60 38.27
C ALA A 263 4.35 -42.17 39.74
N ASP A 264 3.68 -41.07 40.08
CA ASP A 264 3.54 -40.58 41.46
C ASP A 264 2.33 -41.18 42.18
N LEU A 265 1.21 -41.37 41.47
CA LEU A 265 -0.03 -41.89 42.05
C LEU A 265 0.11 -43.36 42.47
N VAL A 266 0.76 -44.20 41.65
CA VAL A 266 0.89 -45.64 41.94
C VAL A 266 1.62 -45.86 43.27
N PRO A 267 2.85 -45.35 43.52
CA PRO A 267 3.51 -45.51 44.81
C PRO A 267 2.72 -44.92 45.99
N SER A 268 2.03 -43.80 45.80
CA SER A 268 1.21 -43.16 46.84
C SER A 268 0.02 -44.03 47.25
N VAL A 269 -0.73 -44.55 46.27
CA VAL A 269 -1.87 -45.45 46.54
C VAL A 269 -1.38 -46.78 47.11
N PHE A 270 -0.29 -47.35 46.60
CA PHE A 270 0.29 -48.57 47.16
C PHE A 270 0.78 -48.38 48.60
N SER A 271 1.40 -47.24 48.92
CA SER A 271 1.80 -46.89 50.29
C SER A 271 0.59 -46.75 51.20
N SER A 272 -0.44 -46.00 50.77
CA SER A 272 -1.68 -45.84 51.54
C SER A 272 -2.41 -47.17 51.76
N LEU A 273 -2.46 -48.04 50.75
CA LEU A 273 -3.11 -49.35 50.85
C LEU A 273 -2.30 -50.31 51.75
N LYS A 274 -0.97 -50.17 51.78
CA LYS A 274 -0.09 -50.87 52.72
C LYS A 274 -0.26 -50.38 54.16
N GLU A 275 -0.30 -49.07 54.38
CA GLU A 275 -0.55 -48.45 55.69
C GLU A 275 -1.91 -48.83 56.25
N ASN A 276 -2.93 -48.91 55.40
CA ASN A 276 -4.26 -49.38 55.77
C ASN A 276 -4.37 -50.90 55.96
N GLY A 277 -3.27 -51.65 55.85
CA GLY A 277 -3.21 -53.08 56.15
C GLY A 277 -3.88 -54.01 55.13
N TYR A 278 -4.17 -53.52 53.92
CA TYR A 278 -4.77 -54.34 52.86
C TYR A 278 -3.76 -55.27 52.17
N PHE A 279 -2.47 -54.92 52.19
CA PHE A 279 -1.39 -55.84 51.81
C PHE A 279 -0.91 -56.57 53.05
N TYR A 280 -1.20 -57.86 53.12
CA TYR A 280 -0.79 -58.77 54.19
C TYR A 280 0.02 -59.91 53.60
N ASP A 281 0.98 -60.42 54.36
CA ASP A 281 1.64 -61.67 54.01
C ASP A 281 0.66 -62.83 54.30
N SER A 282 0.35 -63.63 53.29
CA SER A 282 -0.51 -64.80 53.42
C SER A 282 0.03 -65.77 54.47
N VAL A 283 1.36 -65.88 54.58
CA VAL A 283 2.00 -66.78 55.55
C VAL A 283 1.83 -66.25 56.97
N GLU A 284 2.05 -64.95 57.19
CA GLU A 284 1.86 -64.33 58.50
C GLU A 284 0.41 -64.45 58.98
N ARG A 285 -0.56 -64.19 58.09
CA ARG A 285 -1.98 -64.35 58.39
C ARG A 285 -2.37 -65.80 58.64
N ASP A 286 -1.88 -66.75 57.85
CA ASP A 286 -2.16 -68.17 58.05
C ASP A 286 -1.54 -68.66 59.38
N VAL A 287 -0.38 -68.14 59.76
CA VAL A 287 0.23 -68.42 61.06
C VAL A 287 -0.63 -67.84 62.19
N GLU A 288 -1.04 -66.58 62.11
CA GLU A 288 -1.88 -65.95 63.14
C GLU A 288 -3.28 -66.57 63.26
N THR A 289 -3.90 -66.92 62.13
CA THR A 289 -5.31 -67.35 62.11
C THR A 289 -5.49 -68.86 62.19
N VAL A 290 -4.52 -69.67 61.75
CA VAL A 290 -4.61 -71.13 61.71
C VAL A 290 -3.63 -71.77 62.68
N PHE A 291 -2.35 -71.40 62.59
CA PHE A 291 -1.30 -72.06 63.39
C PHE A 291 -1.35 -71.68 64.88
N MET A 292 -1.51 -70.39 65.21
CA MET A 292 -1.53 -69.93 66.61
C MET A 292 -2.71 -70.54 67.39
N PRO A 293 -3.95 -70.57 66.86
CA PRO A 293 -5.05 -71.27 67.53
C PRO A 293 -4.79 -72.77 67.67
N TRP A 294 -4.26 -73.43 66.63
CA TRP A 294 -3.92 -74.84 66.68
C TRP A 294 -2.85 -75.14 67.74
N LEU A 295 -1.80 -74.30 67.83
CA LEU A 295 -0.74 -74.44 68.82
C LEU A 295 -1.29 -74.25 70.24
N MET A 296 -2.14 -73.24 70.44
CA MET A 296 -2.80 -73.00 71.74
C MET A 296 -3.69 -74.18 72.14
N GLU A 297 -4.43 -74.78 71.19
CA GLU A 297 -5.25 -75.96 71.43
C GLU A 297 -4.40 -77.19 71.80
N GLU A 298 -3.26 -77.41 71.12
CA GLU A 298 -2.37 -78.54 71.43
C GLU A 298 -1.64 -78.36 72.76
N VAL A 299 -1.27 -77.13 73.10
CA VAL A 299 -0.73 -76.77 74.44
C VAL A 299 -1.79 -77.02 75.51
N GLU A 300 -3.05 -76.62 75.27
CA GLU A 300 -4.17 -76.88 76.18
C GLU A 300 -4.39 -78.39 76.37
N LYS A 301 -4.37 -79.20 75.31
CA LYS A 301 -4.46 -80.67 75.40
C LYS A 301 -3.33 -81.27 76.23
N ASN A 302 -2.10 -80.79 76.07
CA ASN A 302 -0.96 -81.28 76.87
C ASN A 302 -1.07 -80.86 78.33
N LEU A 303 -1.55 -79.64 78.61
CA LEU A 303 -1.82 -79.19 79.98
C LEU A 303 -2.96 -80.01 80.61
N GLN A 304 -4.01 -80.33 79.86
CA GLN A 304 -5.10 -81.21 80.31
C GLN A 304 -4.60 -82.63 80.61
N LYS A 305 -3.74 -83.21 79.76
CA LYS A 305 -3.09 -84.51 80.03
C LYS A 305 -2.23 -84.46 81.29
N ASN A 306 -1.46 -83.38 81.49
CA ASN A 306 -0.63 -83.20 82.69
C ASN A 306 -1.50 -83.05 83.95
N ASN A 307 -2.56 -82.24 83.88
CA ASN A 307 -3.52 -82.09 84.96
C ASN A 307 -4.25 -83.40 85.27
N LEU A 308 -4.63 -84.18 84.26
CA LEU A 308 -5.21 -85.52 84.43
C LEU A 308 -4.21 -86.47 85.09
N GLY A 309 -2.95 -86.46 84.66
CA GLY A 309 -1.88 -87.22 85.27
C GLY A 309 -1.67 -86.86 86.75
N ARG A 310 -1.70 -85.56 87.08
CA ARG A 310 -1.66 -85.06 88.46
C ARG A 310 -2.88 -85.51 89.27
N THR A 311 -4.10 -85.42 88.72
CA THR A 311 -5.32 -85.89 89.43
C THR A 311 -5.33 -87.39 89.62
N MET A 312 -4.87 -88.18 88.63
CA MET A 312 -4.71 -89.63 88.78
C MET A 312 -3.66 -89.99 89.84
N LEU A 313 -2.54 -89.26 89.87
CA LEU A 313 -1.52 -89.43 90.89
C LEU A 313 -2.06 -89.07 92.28
N ASP A 314 -2.79 -87.97 92.42
CA ASP A 314 -3.45 -87.58 93.67
C ASP A 314 -4.47 -88.62 94.14
N LEU A 315 -5.24 -89.23 93.21
CA LEU A 315 -6.15 -90.33 93.51
C LEU A 315 -5.41 -91.60 93.96
N LEU A 316 -4.31 -91.96 93.28
CA LEU A 316 -3.46 -93.09 93.67
C LEU A 316 -2.82 -92.87 95.04
N ILE A 317 -2.32 -91.66 95.32
CA ILE A 317 -1.80 -91.29 96.63
C ILE A 317 -2.91 -91.41 97.68
N ARG A 318 -4.14 -90.95 97.39
CA ARG A 318 -5.29 -91.14 98.28
C ARG A 318 -5.58 -92.62 98.57
N GLU A 319 -5.61 -93.47 97.54
CA GLU A 319 -5.88 -94.91 97.68
C GLU A 319 -4.78 -95.62 98.47
N VAL A 320 -3.51 -95.27 98.24
CA VAL A 320 -2.38 -95.81 99.01
C VAL A 320 -2.44 -95.36 100.47
N VAL A 321 -2.79 -94.09 100.73
CA VAL A 321 -2.97 -93.57 102.10
C VAL A 321 -4.17 -94.24 102.79
N GLU A 322 -5.30 -94.44 102.11
CA GLU A 322 -6.45 -95.19 102.64
C GLU A 322 -6.07 -96.65 102.96
N LYS A 323 -5.36 -97.35 102.07
CA LYS A 323 -4.85 -98.70 102.34
C LYS A 323 -3.88 -98.72 103.53
N HIS A 324 -3.00 -97.72 103.65
CA HIS A 324 -2.13 -97.60 104.81
C HIS A 324 -2.91 -97.40 106.11
N ILE A 325 -3.95 -96.56 106.11
CA ILE A 325 -4.84 -96.35 107.26
C ILE A 325 -5.57 -97.66 107.60
N ASP A 326 -6.07 -98.39 106.60
CA ASP A 326 -6.70 -99.70 106.78
C ASP A 326 -5.72 -100.76 107.31
N ASP A 327 -4.46 -100.74 106.88
CA ASP A 327 -3.44 -101.66 107.37
C ASP A 327 -2.96 -101.29 108.78
N PHE A 328 -2.88 -100.00 109.12
CA PHE A 328 -2.65 -99.54 110.50
C PHE A 328 -3.80 -99.94 111.43
N SER A 329 -5.06 -99.83 110.99
CA SER A 329 -6.22 -100.29 111.78
C SER A 329 -6.29 -101.83 111.91
N LYS A 330 -5.76 -102.58 110.93
CA LYS A 330 -5.52 -104.03 111.06
C LYS A 330 -4.35 -104.37 111.99
N MET A 331 -3.30 -103.55 112.03
CA MET A 331 -2.20 -103.68 113.00
C MET A 331 -2.70 -103.38 114.43
N GLU A 332 -3.53 -102.35 114.62
CA GLU A 332 -4.16 -102.02 115.91
C GLU A 332 -5.11 -103.10 116.43
N SER A 333 -5.65 -103.95 115.55
CA SER A 333 -6.52 -105.08 115.94
C SER A 333 -5.78 -106.39 116.17
N GLN A 334 -4.49 -106.50 115.81
CA GLN A 334 -3.67 -107.69 116.08
C GLN A 334 -2.69 -107.56 117.26
N ASP A 335 -2.39 -106.35 117.75
CA ASP A 335 -1.52 -106.17 118.93
C ASP A 335 -2.30 -106.07 120.25
N LYS A 336 -3.04 -107.13 120.60
CA LYS A 336 -3.42 -107.42 122.00
C LYS A 336 -2.70 -108.66 122.52
N ALA A 337 -1.65 -108.38 123.30
CA ALA A 337 -1.05 -109.16 124.39
C ALA A 337 0.15 -110.08 124.05
N PRO A 338 1.03 -110.40 125.02
CA PRO A 338 2.07 -109.50 125.58
C PRO A 338 3.46 -110.19 125.70
N LEU A 339 4.56 -109.42 125.78
CA LEU A 339 5.77 -109.58 126.64
C LEU A 339 7.03 -108.92 126.02
N ASP A 340 7.55 -107.96 126.79
CA ASP A 340 8.94 -107.83 127.29
C ASP A 340 10.17 -107.63 126.37
N ILE A 341 11.01 -106.68 126.85
CA ILE A 341 12.45 -106.44 126.58
C ILE A 341 12.81 -105.43 125.48
N ALA A 342 12.95 -104.18 125.94
CA ALA A 342 14.14 -103.31 125.83
C ALA A 342 14.62 -102.75 124.47
N PRO A 343 15.25 -101.55 124.48
CA PRO A 343 15.17 -100.58 123.39
C PRO A 343 16.53 -100.33 122.72
N GLN A 344 16.62 -100.21 121.39
CA GLN A 344 17.77 -99.52 120.76
C GLN A 344 17.43 -98.85 119.42
N ALA A 345 17.85 -97.58 119.34
CA ALA A 345 18.13 -96.75 118.16
C ALA A 345 16.92 -96.28 117.33
N SER A 346 16.51 -95.01 117.24
CA SER A 346 17.17 -93.70 117.45
C SER A 346 18.59 -93.62 116.91
N VAL A 347 18.71 -93.32 115.60
CA VAL A 347 19.74 -92.47 114.96
C VAL A 347 19.51 -92.53 113.43
N LEU A 348 19.66 -91.37 112.76
CA LEU A 348 19.54 -91.11 111.30
C LEU A 348 18.19 -90.64 110.75
N ILE A 349 17.43 -89.86 111.54
CA ILE A 349 16.68 -88.73 111.00
C ILE A 349 17.58 -87.51 111.22
N GLN A 350 18.48 -87.23 110.27
CA GLN A 350 19.30 -86.02 110.09
C GLN A 350 20.52 -86.41 109.25
N GLU A 351 20.39 -86.56 107.92
CA GLU A 351 21.55 -86.47 107.00
C GLU A 351 21.24 -86.48 105.47
N VAL A 352 19.99 -86.35 105.03
CA VAL A 352 19.69 -86.38 103.57
C VAL A 352 19.05 -85.07 103.05
N GLU A 353 18.89 -84.06 103.91
CA GLU A 353 18.29 -82.78 103.52
C GLU A 353 19.31 -81.70 103.07
N GLU A 354 20.57 -82.07 102.85
CA GLU A 354 21.65 -81.12 102.48
C GLU A 354 22.51 -81.55 101.26
N LYS A 355 21.89 -82.22 100.28
CA LYS A 355 22.53 -82.53 98.97
C LYS A 355 21.66 -82.20 97.76
N LEU A 356 20.94 -81.08 97.81
CA LEU A 356 20.10 -80.62 96.69
C LEU A 356 20.30 -79.15 96.30
N ILE A 357 21.45 -78.55 96.63
CA ILE A 357 21.77 -77.15 96.27
C ILE A 357 23.25 -76.98 95.86
N ASP A 358 23.84 -77.90 95.09
CA ASP A 358 25.22 -77.69 94.59
C ASP A 358 25.50 -78.09 93.13
N ASP A 359 24.46 -78.40 92.33
CA ASP A 359 24.61 -78.69 90.89
C ASP A 359 24.05 -77.61 89.95
N PHE A 360 23.67 -76.44 90.48
CA PHE A 360 23.10 -75.33 89.68
C PHE A 360 24.06 -74.16 89.42
N SER A 361 25.37 -74.32 89.65
CA SER A 361 26.35 -73.26 89.38
C SER A 361 27.63 -73.74 88.72
N LYS A 362 27.53 -74.24 87.47
CA LYS A 362 28.67 -74.31 86.51
C LYS A 362 28.25 -74.74 85.09
N THR A 363 27.63 -73.82 84.34
CA THR A 363 27.82 -73.71 82.87
C THR A 363 27.46 -72.27 82.45
N GLU A 364 28.30 -71.31 82.84
CA GLU A 364 28.34 -69.98 82.24
C GLU A 364 29.82 -69.59 82.03
N SER A 365 30.26 -69.72 80.78
CA SER A 365 31.48 -69.21 80.10
C SER A 365 31.76 -70.23 78.98
N GLN A 366 31.69 -69.92 77.68
CA GLN A 366 32.32 -68.89 76.85
C GLN A 366 31.44 -68.79 75.57
N ASP A 367 31.09 -67.63 75.02
CA ASP A 367 31.95 -66.86 74.12
C ASP A 367 31.50 -65.39 74.03
N LYS A 368 32.47 -64.49 74.21
CA LYS A 368 32.39 -63.05 73.94
C LYS A 368 33.07 -62.77 72.59
N ALA A 369 32.40 -62.06 71.71
CA ALA A 369 33.03 -61.25 70.65
C ALA A 369 32.23 -59.95 70.46
N PRO A 370 32.86 -58.76 70.53
CA PRO A 370 32.20 -57.49 70.24
C PRO A 370 32.74 -56.76 68.98
N LEU A 371 31.79 -56.17 68.22
CA LEU A 371 31.76 -54.87 67.53
C LEU A 371 32.99 -54.26 66.82
N ASP A 372 32.79 -53.87 65.55
CA ASP A 372 33.17 -52.54 65.00
C ASP A 372 32.32 -52.22 63.72
N ILE A 373 31.40 -51.25 63.79
CA ILE A 373 31.40 -49.87 63.20
C ILE A 373 31.44 -49.80 61.65
N ALA A 374 30.39 -49.18 61.10
CA ALA A 374 30.21 -48.73 59.71
C ALA A 374 31.21 -47.62 59.28
N PRO A 375 31.33 -47.21 57.99
CA PRO A 375 30.33 -46.27 57.43
C PRO A 375 30.03 -46.39 55.92
N GLN A 376 29.11 -45.52 55.53
CA GLN A 376 28.41 -45.27 54.26
C GLN A 376 29.29 -44.97 53.01
N ALA A 377 28.69 -45.22 51.82
CA ALA A 377 28.26 -44.20 50.83
C ALA A 377 28.70 -44.47 49.37
N SER A 378 27.71 -44.42 48.44
CA SER A 378 27.78 -44.08 46.98
C SER A 378 28.63 -44.99 46.07
N GLY A 379 28.32 -45.30 44.81
CA GLY A 379 27.36 -44.82 43.82
C GLY A 379 27.95 -45.10 42.41
N THR A 380 27.07 -45.35 41.44
CA THR A 380 27.20 -45.18 39.97
C THR A 380 27.95 -46.17 39.06
N SER A 381 27.20 -46.54 38.00
CA SER A 381 27.54 -46.82 36.58
C SER A 381 28.24 -48.11 36.17
N ASP A 382 27.47 -49.02 35.56
CA ASP A 382 27.51 -49.27 34.09
C ASP A 382 26.09 -49.60 33.57
#